data_AF-A0A919DVV1-F1
#
_entry.id   AF-A0A919DVV1-F1
#
_cell.length_a   1.000
_cell.length_b   1.000
_cell.length_c   1.000
_cell.angle_alpha   90.00
_cell.angle_beta   90.00
_cell.angle_gamma   90.00
#
_symmetry.space_group_name_H-M   'P 1'
#
loop_
_entity.id
_entity.type
_entity.pdbx_description
1 polymer ?
#
loop_
_entity_poly.entity_id
_entity_poly.type
_entity_poly.pdbx_seq_one_letter_code
_entity_poly.pdbx_strand_id
1 'polypeptide(L)'
;MNHVVTLQDAITAFADFIEPTAAELDAIEQEMPVILADVDLLDAHITTLDRIPSELDERRIRRARRRALAARVALVNRAAGASLPGGAA
;
A
#
# COMPACT_ATOMS: atom_id res chain seq x y z
N MET A 1 25.40 23.03 -19.92
CA MET A 1 25.08 21.73 -19.28
C MET A 1 25.27 21.90 -17.79
N ASN A 2 24.19 22.13 -17.05
CA ASN A 2 24.25 22.25 -15.59
C ASN A 2 23.93 20.87 -15.01
N HIS A 3 24.97 20.16 -14.60
CA HIS A 3 24.79 18.91 -13.86
C HIS A 3 24.19 19.26 -12.49
N VAL A 4 23.14 18.54 -12.09
CA VAL A 4 22.50 18.70 -10.79
C VAL A 4 23.40 18.00 -9.75
N VAL A 5 24.47 18.67 -9.32
CA VAL A 5 25.52 18.07 -8.46
C VAL A 5 25.12 18.02 -6.97
N THR A 6 23.95 18.51 -6.58
CA THR A 6 23.58 18.62 -5.15
C THR A 6 23.19 17.30 -4.48
N LEU A 7 23.01 16.21 -5.23
CA LEU A 7 22.68 14.89 -4.69
C LEU A 7 23.74 13.83 -5.03
N GLN A 8 24.87 14.22 -5.63
CA GLN A 8 25.84 13.25 -6.13
C GLN A 8 26.43 12.41 -4.99
N ASP A 9 26.76 12.99 -3.84
CA ASP A 9 27.26 12.24 -2.69
C ASP A 9 26.22 11.27 -2.10
N ALA A 10 24.94 11.66 -2.07
CA ALA A 10 23.85 10.78 -1.63
C ALA A 10 23.62 9.62 -2.62
N ILE A 11 23.69 9.90 -3.93
CA ILE A 11 23.55 8.91 -5.01
C ILE A 11 24.77 7.95 -5.03
N THR A 12 25.96 8.47 -4.75
CA THR A 12 27.22 7.68 -4.77
C THR A 12 27.45 6.94 -3.45
N ALA A 13 26.81 7.35 -2.34
CA ALA A 13 26.80 6.62 -1.07
C ALA A 13 26.03 5.28 -1.14
N PHE A 14 25.23 5.05 -2.19
CA PHE A 14 24.67 3.74 -2.54
C PHE A 14 25.68 2.82 -3.24
N ALA A 15 26.98 2.93 -2.91
CA ALA A 15 28.07 2.27 -3.61
C ALA A 15 27.99 0.73 -3.60
N ASP A 16 27.27 0.14 -2.64
CA ASP A 16 26.81 -1.24 -2.69
C ASP A 16 25.30 -1.22 -2.47
N PHE A 17 24.54 -1.78 -3.42
CA PHE A 17 23.08 -1.85 -3.37
C PHE A 17 22.68 -2.63 -2.11
N ILE A 18 22.34 -1.95 -1.01
CA ILE A 18 21.77 -2.60 0.17
C ILE A 18 20.40 -3.10 -0.24
N GLU A 19 20.33 -4.39 -0.63
CA GLU A 19 19.07 -5.05 -0.89
C GLU A 19 18.22 -5.02 0.40
N PRO A 20 16.89 -4.87 0.27
CA PRO A 20 16.01 -5.00 1.42
C PRO A 20 16.22 -6.34 2.11
N THR A 21 16.24 -6.33 3.43
CA THR A 21 16.26 -7.55 4.24
C THR A 21 14.98 -8.36 4.00
N ALA A 22 15.03 -9.67 4.26
CA ALA A 22 13.84 -10.52 4.14
C ALA A 22 12.66 -10.01 4.99
N ALA A 23 12.95 -9.45 6.18
CA ALA A 23 11.92 -8.86 7.04
C ALA A 23 11.27 -7.60 6.44
N GLU A 24 12.04 -6.77 5.74
CA GLU A 24 11.51 -5.61 5.02
C GLU A 24 10.67 -6.04 3.81
N LEU A 25 11.10 -7.06 3.08
CA LEU A 25 10.30 -7.64 1.98
C LEU A 25 8.99 -8.25 2.51
N ASP A 26 9.05 -8.99 3.61
CA ASP A 26 7.86 -9.55 4.26
C ASP A 26 6.91 -8.46 4.75
N ALA A 27 7.42 -7.31 5.20
CA ALA A 27 6.58 -6.18 5.58
C ALA A 27 5.82 -5.62 4.36
N ILE A 28 6.47 -5.49 3.20
CA ILE A 28 5.83 -5.06 1.96
C ILE A 28 4.72 -6.04 1.54
N GLU A 29 4.99 -7.34 1.60
CA GLU A 29 3.99 -8.36 1.28
C GLU A 29 2.79 -8.32 2.24
N GLN A 30 3.00 -7.98 3.51
CA GLN A 30 1.92 -7.78 4.46
C GLN A 30 1.04 -6.56 4.13
N GLU A 31 1.62 -5.49 3.58
CA GLU A 31 0.91 -4.28 3.17
C GLU A 31 0.19 -4.41 1.82
N MET A 32 0.64 -5.32 0.95
CA MET A 32 0.15 -5.47 -0.42
C MET A 32 -1.38 -5.63 -0.56
N PRO A 33 -2.07 -6.39 0.31
CA PRO A 33 -3.53 -6.48 0.26
C PRO A 33 -4.25 -5.14 0.48
N VAL A 34 -3.68 -4.23 1.30
CA VAL A 34 -4.25 -2.90 1.52
C VAL A 34 -4.04 -2.03 0.28
N ILE A 35 -2.84 -2.07 -0.29
CA ILE A 35 -2.50 -1.31 -1.50
C ILE A 35 -3.42 -1.71 -2.66
N LEU A 36 -3.60 -3.01 -2.89
CA LEU A 36 -4.50 -3.51 -3.94
C LEU A 36 -5.96 -3.12 -3.70
N ALA A 37 -6.42 -3.12 -2.44
CA ALA A 37 -7.78 -2.69 -2.13
C ALA A 37 -8.01 -1.18 -2.32
N ASP A 38 -6.99 -0.36 -2.07
CA ASP A 38 -7.01 1.08 -2.35
C ASP A 38 -6.96 1.35 -3.87
N VAL A 39 -6.18 0.59 -4.63
CA VAL A 39 -6.18 0.62 -6.11
C VAL A 39 -7.55 0.28 -6.68
N ASP A 40 -8.18 -0.80 -6.20
CA ASP A 40 -9.55 -1.19 -6.58
C ASP A 40 -10.57 -0.07 -6.35
N LEU A 41 -10.40 0.73 -5.28
CA LEU A 41 -11.23 1.89 -5.00
C LEU A 41 -10.96 3.04 -5.96
N LEU A 42 -9.69 3.31 -6.26
CA LEU A 42 -9.30 4.32 -7.25
C LEU A 42 -9.84 3.96 -8.63
N ASP A 43 -9.73 2.71 -9.07
CA ASP A 43 -10.27 2.24 -10.35
C ASP A 43 -11.80 2.42 -10.42
N ALA A 44 -12.50 2.15 -9.31
CA ALA A 44 -13.94 2.38 -9.22
C ALA A 44 -14.28 3.87 -9.36
N HIS A 45 -13.46 4.77 -8.82
CA HIS A 45 -13.63 6.21 -9.01
C HIS A 45 -13.30 6.66 -10.43
N ILE A 46 -12.15 6.24 -10.97
CA ILE A 46 -11.66 6.60 -12.31
C ILE A 46 -12.69 6.21 -13.37
N THR A 47 -13.27 5.02 -13.28
CA THR A 47 -14.32 4.54 -14.19
C THR A 47 -15.53 5.48 -14.28
N THR A 48 -15.76 6.30 -13.25
CA THR A 48 -16.93 7.18 -13.17
C THR A 48 -16.63 8.63 -13.54
N LEU A 49 -15.36 9.01 -13.76
CA LEU A 49 -15.00 10.41 -14.02
C LEU A 49 -15.51 10.93 -15.37
N ASP A 50 -15.59 10.06 -16.38
CA ASP A 50 -15.97 10.45 -17.74
C ASP A 50 -17.49 10.45 -17.98
N ARG A 51 -18.30 10.25 -16.94
CA ARG A 51 -19.77 10.17 -17.06
C ARG A 51 -20.51 10.64 -15.82
N ILE A 52 -21.81 10.87 -15.96
CA ILE A 52 -22.69 11.03 -14.81
C ILE A 52 -22.77 9.68 -14.08
N PRO A 53 -22.44 9.60 -12.79
CA PRO A 53 -22.50 8.34 -12.04
C PRO A 53 -23.91 7.76 -12.02
N SER A 54 -24.02 6.46 -12.31
CA SER A 54 -25.26 5.70 -12.13
C SER A 54 -25.37 5.15 -10.70
N GLU A 55 -26.56 4.70 -10.29
CA GLU A 55 -26.71 4.00 -9.00
C GLU A 55 -25.80 2.77 -8.86
N LEU A 56 -25.52 2.10 -9.98
CA LEU A 56 -24.62 0.95 -10.00
C LEU A 56 -23.18 1.40 -9.69
N ASP A 57 -22.76 2.55 -10.20
CA ASP A 57 -21.46 3.14 -9.94
C ASP A 57 -21.29 3.49 -8.47
N GLU A 58 -22.31 4.12 -7.87
CA GLU A 58 -22.32 4.42 -6.44
C GLU A 58 -22.24 3.15 -5.58
N ARG A 59 -22.94 2.08 -5.97
CA ARG A 59 -22.85 0.77 -5.29
C ARG A 59 -21.46 0.16 -5.42
N ARG A 60 -20.83 0.26 -6.60
CA ARG A 60 -19.46 -0.22 -6.84
C ARG A 60 -18.45 0.51 -5.98
N ILE A 61 -18.50 1.85 -5.96
CA ILE A 61 -17.63 2.69 -5.11
C ILE A 61 -17.82 2.33 -3.63
N ARG A 62 -19.07 2.22 -3.14
CA ARG A 62 -19.34 1.82 -1.75
C ARG A 62 -18.77 0.45 -1.42
N ARG A 63 -18.90 -0.53 -2.32
CA ARG A 63 -18.34 -1.87 -2.12
C ARG A 63 -16.81 -1.84 -2.10
N ALA A 64 -16.17 -1.13 -3.02
CA ALA A 64 -14.71 -0.98 -3.05
C ALA A 64 -14.20 -0.29 -1.78
N ARG A 65 -14.85 0.78 -1.33
CA ARG A 65 -14.51 1.49 -0.08
C ARG A 65 -14.61 0.57 1.14
N ARG A 66 -15.65 -0.25 1.24
CA ARG A 66 -15.79 -1.23 2.33
C ARG A 66 -14.68 -2.28 2.30
N ARG A 67 -14.24 -2.72 1.12
CA ARG A 67 -13.12 -3.66 0.97
C ARG A 67 -11.79 -3.03 1.41
N ALA A 68 -11.51 -1.80 0.99
CA ALA A 68 -10.33 -1.03 1.43
C ALA A 68 -10.28 -0.88 2.96
N LEU A 69 -11.40 -0.50 3.58
CA LEU A 69 -11.49 -0.40 5.04
C LEU A 69 -11.27 -1.75 5.73
N ALA A 70 -11.86 -2.83 5.21
CA ALA A 70 -11.65 -4.17 5.76
C ALA A 70 -10.19 -4.63 5.67
N ALA A 71 -9.51 -4.35 4.55
CA ALA A 71 -8.09 -4.67 4.38
C ALA A 71 -7.23 -3.89 5.38
N ARG A 72 -7.48 -2.59 5.58
CA ARG A 72 -6.78 -1.77 6.59
C ARG A 72 -6.98 -2.31 8.00
N VAL A 73 -8.20 -2.68 8.36
CA VAL A 73 -8.49 -3.30 9.67
C VAL A 73 -7.74 -4.63 9.82
N ALA A 74 -7.69 -5.45 8.78
CA ALA A 74 -6.97 -6.72 8.82
C ALA A 74 -5.46 -6.52 9.02
N LEU A 75 -4.85 -5.53 8.35
CA LEU A 75 -3.43 -5.19 8.53
C LEU A 75 -3.13 -4.74 9.96
N VAL A 76 -3.95 -3.82 10.50
CA VAL A 76 -3.79 -3.32 11.87
C VAL A 76 -3.92 -4.46 12.88
N ASN A 77 -4.91 -5.36 12.71
CA ASN A 77 -5.09 -6.49 13.60
C ASN A 77 -3.93 -7.50 13.53
N ARG A 78 -3.33 -7.70 12.34
CA ARG A 78 -2.14 -8.54 12.16
C ARG A 78 -0.93 -7.95 12.88
N ALA A 79 -0.68 -6.65 12.72
CA ALA A 79 0.42 -5.97 13.39
C ALA A 79 0.27 -5.99 14.93
N ALA A 80 -0.95 -5.82 15.44
CA ALA A 80 -1.24 -5.93 16.87
C ALA A 80 -0.99 -7.36 17.40
N GLY A 81 -1.35 -8.40 16.64
CA GLY A 81 -1.08 -9.79 16.99
C GLY A 81 0.41 -10.15 16.99
N ALA A 82 1.20 -9.57 16.09
CA ALA A 82 2.66 -9.77 16.05
C ALA A 82 3.41 -9.09 17.21
N SER A 83 2.83 -8.03 17.79
CA SER A 83 3.40 -7.28 18.92
C SER A 83 3.16 -7.95 20.29
N LEU A 84 2.25 -8.94 20.37
CA LEU A 84 2.04 -9.73 21.57
C LEU A 84 3.03 -10.90 21.58
N PRO A 85 4.00 -10.96 22.53
CA PRO A 85 4.88 -12.11 22.65
C PRO A 85 4.03 -13.32 23.03
N GLY A 86 3.89 -14.26 22.10
CA GLY A 86 3.26 -15.55 22.31
C GLY A 86 4.09 -16.42 23.26
N GLY A 87 4.04 -16.13 24.55
CA GLY A 87 4.40 -17.06 25.61
C GLY A 87 3.16 -17.78 26.11
N ALA A 88 2.83 -18.93 25.51
CA ALA A 88 2.10 -20.04 26.12
C ALA A 88 1.92 -21.20 25.12
N ALA A 89 2.84 -22.16 25.16
CA ALA A 89 2.59 -23.59 24.99
C ALA A 89 3.72 -24.35 25.70
#